data_AF-A0A521YNK5-F1
#
_entry.id   AF-A0A521YNK5-F1
#
_cell.length_a   1.000
_cell.length_b   1.000
_cell.length_c   1.000
_cell.angle_alpha   90.00
_cell.angle_beta   90.00
_cell.angle_gamma   90.00
#
_symmetry.space_group_name_H-M   'P 1'
#
loop_
_entity.id
_entity.type
_entity.pdbx_description
1 polymer ?
#
loop_
_entity_poly.entity_id
_entity_poly.type
_entity_poly.pdbx_seq_one_letter_code
_entity_poly.pdbx_strand_id
1 'polypeptide(L)'
;MSAKIFARNLTARAAQVVDGNPVSSRPESGVDNSHPGWEFDPRNLDRCFFPGLVVDFSFRFGARVSRVSGRPQAEGLTQQHLDTGKVFLWSVEGCFGGDPGTVQRCETLGLDGYQVLAKVKDLEPGWLVVIVGPAEGGQAAAADLAAARAQAAQLPKGQPGAHVERRGDALAWAVFADRRARYLDEDGVIDTEVMEPGFLTQSLCSPWQWDFADCGCYYWAASRPDIVLDEGNPPQPANYQRDPRLAPAPVERWNRYDYDEGWMKGTISQQQMILRWEELPLVIDDQERRSGQVDPGLPKVEPVQPLDFAQGLRALAHLAAVAHTRCVQYLYAQYSVNHPARADLPVADAGQQQALETAARTLKELSIDEMRHMARLCELQRELGQAANLARAAALELDVDSGGTAGAVPDLLPATDAALDALAASQTRQNGRLPMDLYLRLSAGVPGWSEVSADQRQRLAEVCKLLIDEARHHGLRLDGVKAGLAQVPAALRLRVQQGPQPAGAGDPQEALQEDGGKAYGEMLGKFAQEYARPAGQGRVPGAGMRPMMGMGAAAEALASQGIGLRFVPIDPA
;
A
#
# COMPACT_ATOMS: atom_id res chain seq x y z
N MET A 1 -8.01 9.73 2.33
CA MET A 1 -6.77 10.07 1.61
C MET A 1 -5.71 9.22 2.24
N SER A 2 -4.98 8.43 1.48
CA SER A 2 -4.04 7.51 2.09
C SER A 2 -2.63 7.74 1.62
N ALA A 3 -1.74 7.84 2.59
CA ALA A 3 -0.31 7.93 2.38
C ALA A 3 0.19 6.62 1.76
N LYS A 4 1.13 6.73 0.81
CA LYS A 4 1.96 5.59 0.39
C LYS A 4 2.61 5.00 1.64
N ILE A 5 2.36 3.72 1.87
CA ILE A 5 2.88 2.99 3.03
C ILE A 5 4.36 2.72 2.75
N PHE A 6 5.23 3.21 3.63
CA PHE A 6 6.62 2.79 3.65
C PHE A 6 6.81 1.77 4.77
N ALA A 7 7.57 0.73 4.46
CA ALA A 7 8.31 -0.07 5.42
C ALA A 7 8.87 0.79 6.58
N ARG A 8 8.22 0.73 7.75
CA ARG A 8 8.77 1.35 8.97
C ARG A 8 9.87 0.49 9.59
N ASN A 9 10.04 -0.75 9.15
CA ASN A 9 11.17 -1.58 9.52
C ASN A 9 12.45 -1.04 8.83
N LEU A 10 13.61 -1.09 9.49
CA LEU A 10 14.88 -0.62 8.92
C LEU A 10 15.43 -1.54 7.81
N THR A 11 14.86 -2.74 7.65
CA THR A 11 15.39 -3.80 6.77
C THR A 11 14.73 -3.85 5.39
N ALA A 12 13.48 -3.38 5.27
CA ALA A 12 12.75 -3.21 4.01
C ALA A 12 12.79 -1.77 3.50
N ARG A 13 13.41 -0.83 4.24
CA ARG A 13 13.87 0.44 3.66
C ARG A 13 15.03 0.15 2.69
N ALA A 14 14.70 0.06 1.40
CA ALA A 14 15.62 -0.23 0.29
C ALA A 14 16.89 0.66 0.20
N ALA A 15 16.96 1.75 0.97
CA ALA A 15 18.11 2.65 1.03
C ALA A 15 19.29 2.14 1.89
N GLN A 16 19.11 1.09 2.71
CA GLN A 16 20.16 0.60 3.61
C GLN A 16 20.60 -0.82 3.24
N VAL A 17 21.74 -0.94 2.55
CA VAL A 17 22.41 -2.22 2.34
C VAL A 17 23.09 -2.63 3.65
N VAL A 18 22.67 -3.78 4.21
CA VAL A 18 23.33 -4.38 5.38
C VAL A 18 24.41 -5.33 4.87
N ASP A 19 25.67 -5.01 5.14
CA ASP A 19 26.81 -5.86 4.77
C ASP A 19 26.68 -7.26 5.38
N GLY A 20 26.94 -8.29 4.57
CA GLY A 20 26.89 -9.70 4.96
C GLY A 20 25.58 -10.43 4.65
N ASN A 21 24.53 -9.71 4.23
CA ASN A 21 23.29 -10.33 3.79
C ASN A 21 23.38 -10.82 2.32
N PRO A 22 22.89 -12.03 2.00
CA PRO A 22 22.90 -12.57 0.63
C PRO A 22 21.93 -11.82 -0.28
N VAL A 23 22.14 -11.84 -1.61
CA VAL A 23 21.26 -11.17 -2.59
C VAL A 23 19.80 -11.63 -2.46
N SER A 24 19.57 -12.90 -2.12
CA SER A 24 18.24 -13.46 -1.85
C SER A 24 17.52 -12.80 -0.66
N SER A 25 18.19 -11.94 0.12
CA SER A 25 17.60 -11.22 1.24
C SER A 25 16.96 -9.89 0.88
N ARG A 26 16.94 -9.54 -0.41
CA ARG A 26 16.42 -8.25 -0.88
C ARG A 26 14.94 -8.37 -1.25
N PRO A 27 14.15 -7.30 -1.09
CA PRO A 27 12.75 -7.29 -1.54
C PRO A 27 12.61 -7.68 -3.02
N GLU A 28 13.53 -7.22 -3.88
CA GLU A 28 13.55 -7.59 -5.30
C GLU A 28 13.90 -9.07 -5.58
N SER A 29 14.33 -9.81 -4.57
CA SER A 29 14.63 -11.25 -4.63
C SER A 29 13.62 -12.09 -3.85
N GLY A 30 12.60 -11.46 -3.26
CA GLY A 30 11.44 -12.15 -2.72
C GLY A 30 10.73 -12.89 -3.85
N VAL A 31 10.26 -14.10 -3.56
CA VAL A 31 9.25 -14.73 -4.40
C VAL A 31 8.01 -13.84 -4.25
N ASP A 32 7.85 -12.96 -5.22
CA ASP A 32 6.65 -12.18 -5.43
C ASP A 32 5.54 -13.24 -5.58
N ASN A 33 4.73 -13.45 -4.53
CA ASN A 33 3.64 -14.44 -4.56
C ASN A 33 2.47 -13.86 -5.38
N SER A 34 2.79 -13.30 -6.54
CA SER A 34 1.98 -12.44 -7.43
C SER A 34 0.93 -13.22 -8.21
N HIS A 35 0.57 -14.42 -7.75
CA HIS A 35 -0.58 -15.15 -8.24
C HIS A 35 -1.64 -15.28 -7.14
N PRO A 36 -2.31 -14.18 -6.75
CA PRO A 36 -3.53 -14.28 -5.97
C PRO A 36 -4.54 -15.10 -6.79
N GLY A 37 -4.82 -16.33 -6.36
CA GLY A 37 -5.76 -17.23 -7.03
C GLY A 37 -5.40 -18.71 -7.08
N TRP A 38 -4.20 -19.12 -6.65
CA TRP A 38 -3.80 -20.55 -6.63
C TRP A 38 -3.68 -21.14 -5.21
N GLU A 39 -3.58 -20.29 -4.19
CA GLU A 39 -3.58 -20.69 -2.79
C GLU A 39 -4.98 -20.45 -2.20
N PHE A 40 -5.45 -21.36 -1.35
CA PHE A 40 -6.64 -21.18 -0.53
C PHE A 40 -6.38 -21.71 0.88
N ASP A 41 -7.01 -21.11 1.88
CA ASP A 41 -6.90 -21.61 3.25
C ASP A 41 -8.01 -22.65 3.50
N PRO A 42 -7.68 -23.95 3.60
CA PRO A 42 -8.68 -24.99 3.81
C PRO A 42 -9.42 -24.83 5.14
N ARG A 43 -8.87 -24.09 6.12
CA ARG A 43 -9.57 -23.79 7.37
C ARG A 43 -10.85 -22.98 7.12
N ASN A 44 -10.94 -22.23 6.02
CA ASN A 44 -12.14 -21.50 5.64
C ASN A 44 -13.29 -22.42 5.19
N LEU A 45 -13.00 -23.62 4.68
CA LEU A 45 -14.04 -24.63 4.37
C LEU A 45 -14.77 -25.03 5.66
N ASP A 46 -14.00 -25.30 6.71
CA ASP A 46 -14.52 -25.74 8.00
C ASP A 46 -15.33 -24.67 8.72
N ARG A 47 -15.22 -23.38 8.33
CA ARG A 47 -16.06 -22.29 8.87
C ARG A 47 -17.53 -22.44 8.50
N CYS A 48 -17.82 -23.05 7.36
CA CYS A 48 -19.18 -23.29 6.85
C CYS A 48 -19.64 -24.74 7.06
N PHE A 49 -19.08 -25.47 8.04
CA PHE A 49 -19.41 -26.89 8.24
C PHE A 49 -20.89 -27.16 8.53
N PHE A 50 -21.62 -26.19 9.10
CA PHE A 50 -23.04 -26.29 9.38
C PHE A 50 -23.83 -25.33 8.46
N PRO A 51 -24.86 -25.80 7.73
CA PRO A 51 -25.63 -24.95 6.82
C PRO A 51 -26.22 -23.72 7.50
N GLY A 52 -25.96 -22.54 6.93
CA GLY A 52 -26.47 -21.27 7.46
C GLY A 52 -25.72 -20.71 8.66
N LEU A 53 -24.61 -21.32 9.09
CA LEU A 53 -23.72 -20.76 10.11
C LEU A 53 -22.31 -20.59 9.55
N VAL A 54 -21.72 -19.42 9.80
CA VAL A 54 -20.29 -19.19 9.59
C VAL A 54 -19.61 -19.06 10.93
N VAL A 55 -18.74 -20.01 11.25
CA VAL A 55 -18.02 -20.08 12.53
C VAL A 55 -16.56 -19.67 12.33
N ASP A 56 -16.06 -18.77 13.18
CA ASP A 56 -14.68 -18.31 13.20
C ASP A 56 -13.91 -18.98 14.35
N PHE A 57 -12.78 -19.59 14.00
CA PHE A 57 -11.94 -20.35 14.91
C PHE A 57 -10.72 -19.57 15.42
N SER A 58 -10.60 -18.29 15.07
CA SER A 58 -9.44 -17.45 15.37
C SER A 58 -9.48 -16.84 16.78
N PHE A 59 -10.48 -17.19 17.59
CA PHE A 59 -10.69 -16.64 18.93
C PHE A 59 -10.17 -17.59 20.02
N ARG A 60 -9.48 -17.03 21.01
CA ARG A 60 -8.95 -17.81 22.16
C ARG A 60 -10.04 -18.39 23.06
N PHE A 61 -11.22 -17.77 23.07
CA PHE A 61 -12.32 -18.12 23.98
C PHE A 61 -13.39 -19.00 23.32
N GLY A 62 -13.02 -19.73 22.27
CA GLY A 62 -13.88 -20.68 21.56
C GLY A 62 -14.12 -20.29 20.11
N ALA A 63 -14.98 -21.06 19.44
CA ALA A 63 -15.35 -20.83 18.05
C ALA A 63 -16.58 -19.91 17.97
N ARG A 64 -16.42 -18.71 17.42
CA ARG A 64 -17.47 -17.66 17.41
C ARG A 64 -18.33 -17.79 16.16
N VAL A 65 -19.65 -17.75 16.32
CA VAL A 65 -20.56 -17.60 15.17
C VAL A 65 -20.50 -16.15 14.69
N SER A 66 -20.04 -15.97 13.45
CA SER A 66 -19.76 -14.66 12.83
C SER A 66 -20.85 -14.20 11.86
N ARG A 67 -21.50 -15.14 11.16
CA ARG A 67 -22.61 -14.88 10.26
C ARG A 67 -23.67 -15.97 10.40
N VAL A 68 -24.92 -15.58 10.21
CA VAL A 68 -26.07 -16.47 10.19
C VAL A 68 -26.91 -16.22 8.94
N SER A 69 -27.39 -17.30 8.31
CA SER A 69 -28.26 -17.28 7.13
C SER A 69 -29.16 -18.52 7.11
N GLY A 70 -30.05 -18.61 6.13
CA GLY A 70 -30.87 -19.79 5.90
C GLY A 70 -31.76 -20.18 7.09
N ARG A 71 -31.81 -21.47 7.42
CA ARG A 71 -32.66 -22.03 8.49
C ARG A 71 -32.34 -21.41 9.86
N PRO A 72 -31.09 -21.37 10.36
CA PRO A 72 -30.80 -20.72 11.63
C PRO A 72 -31.37 -19.30 11.74
N GLN A 73 -31.31 -18.51 10.66
CA GLN A 73 -31.91 -17.18 10.62
C GLN A 73 -33.44 -17.20 10.64
N ALA A 74 -34.06 -18.06 9.82
CA ALA A 74 -35.52 -18.21 9.75
C ALA A 74 -36.14 -18.68 11.08
N GLU A 75 -35.40 -19.50 11.84
CA GLU A 75 -35.81 -20.06 13.13
C GLU A 75 -35.50 -19.13 14.31
N GLY A 76 -34.93 -17.94 14.03
CA GLY A 76 -34.87 -16.84 14.99
C GLY A 76 -33.50 -16.53 15.58
N LEU A 77 -32.39 -17.09 15.07
CA LEU A 77 -31.04 -16.61 15.36
C LEU A 77 -30.67 -15.50 14.37
N THR A 78 -30.66 -14.24 14.80
CA THR A 78 -30.39 -13.09 13.91
C THR A 78 -28.95 -12.59 14.02
N GLN A 79 -28.50 -11.82 13.02
CA GLN A 79 -27.19 -11.16 13.06
C GLN A 79 -27.05 -10.24 14.29
N GLN A 80 -28.14 -9.56 14.71
CA GLN A 80 -28.16 -8.73 15.91
C GLN A 80 -27.79 -9.51 17.18
N HIS A 81 -28.18 -10.79 17.30
CA HIS A 81 -27.74 -11.63 18.42
C HIS A 81 -26.21 -11.89 18.39
N LEU A 82 -25.62 -12.05 17.20
CA LEU A 82 -24.18 -12.28 17.03
C LEU A 82 -23.35 -11.03 17.38
N ASP A 83 -23.88 -9.86 17.04
CA ASP A 83 -23.24 -8.57 17.25
C ASP A 83 -23.28 -8.15 18.72
N THR A 84 -24.40 -8.41 19.41
CA THR A 84 -24.61 -8.00 20.81
C THR A 84 -24.14 -9.03 21.83
N GLY A 85 -24.45 -10.31 21.60
CA GLY A 85 -24.28 -11.37 22.60
C GLY A 85 -22.98 -12.16 22.49
N LYS A 86 -22.19 -11.94 21.42
CA LYS A 86 -20.99 -12.71 21.06
C LYS A 86 -21.26 -14.22 21.21
N VAL A 87 -21.89 -14.81 20.19
CA VAL A 87 -22.36 -16.20 20.22
C VAL A 87 -21.23 -17.16 19.84
N PHE A 88 -21.07 -18.24 20.61
CA PHE A 88 -20.04 -19.27 20.45
C PHE A 88 -20.67 -20.65 20.28
N LEU A 89 -19.94 -21.54 19.60
CA LEU A 89 -20.24 -22.97 19.56
C LEU A 89 -19.95 -23.58 20.93
N TRP A 90 -20.98 -24.11 21.58
CA TRP A 90 -20.88 -24.79 22.88
C TRP A 90 -20.68 -26.30 22.74
N SER A 91 -21.31 -26.91 21.74
CA SER A 91 -21.21 -28.34 21.50
C SER A 91 -21.54 -28.69 20.04
N VAL A 92 -20.94 -29.76 19.54
CA VAL A 92 -21.25 -30.36 18.24
C VAL A 92 -21.41 -31.87 18.40
N GLU A 93 -22.50 -32.42 17.87
CA GLU A 93 -22.74 -33.85 17.73
C GLU A 93 -22.64 -34.27 16.27
N GLY A 94 -21.99 -35.39 16.00
CA GLY A 94 -21.81 -35.95 14.68
C GLY A 94 -20.96 -37.22 14.72
N CYS A 95 -20.70 -37.80 13.56
CA CYS A 95 -19.67 -38.84 13.42
C CYS A 95 -18.30 -38.17 13.24
N PHE A 96 -17.28 -38.71 13.91
CA PHE A 96 -15.91 -38.21 13.85
C PHE A 96 -14.99 -39.30 13.32
N GLY A 97 -13.96 -38.94 12.55
CA GLY A 97 -13.06 -39.88 11.89
C GLY A 97 -12.30 -40.82 12.85
N GLY A 98 -12.16 -40.45 14.12
CA GLY A 98 -11.60 -41.31 15.17
C GLY A 98 -12.45 -42.53 15.55
N ASP A 99 -13.77 -42.49 15.28
CA ASP A 99 -14.72 -43.59 15.52
C ASP A 99 -15.86 -43.57 14.47
N PRO A 100 -15.55 -43.98 13.22
CA PRO A 100 -16.46 -43.83 12.09
C PRO A 100 -17.82 -44.50 12.31
N GLY A 101 -18.89 -43.82 11.91
CA GLY A 101 -20.27 -44.34 12.00
C GLY A 101 -20.90 -44.29 13.39
N THR A 102 -20.15 -43.90 14.42
CA THR A 102 -20.70 -43.64 15.77
C THR A 102 -20.95 -42.15 15.97
N VAL A 103 -22.19 -41.78 16.28
CA VAL A 103 -22.51 -40.39 16.66
C VAL A 103 -21.96 -40.13 18.06
N GLN A 104 -21.08 -39.15 18.17
CA GLN A 104 -20.50 -38.68 19.40
C GLN A 104 -20.83 -37.21 19.63
N ARG A 105 -20.77 -36.77 20.89
CA ARG A 105 -20.89 -35.36 21.27
C ARG A 105 -19.52 -34.83 21.68
N CYS A 106 -19.11 -33.73 21.07
CA CYS A 106 -17.92 -32.99 21.45
C CYS A 106 -18.33 -31.65 22.07
N GLU A 107 -18.04 -31.48 23.36
CA GLU A 107 -18.18 -30.21 24.05
C GLU A 107 -17.02 -29.29 23.65
N THR A 108 -17.36 -28.08 23.22
CA THR A 108 -16.39 -27.07 22.74
C THR A 108 -16.25 -25.90 23.70
N LEU A 109 -17.17 -25.78 24.67
CA LEU A 109 -17.10 -24.77 25.72
C LEU A 109 -15.80 -24.93 26.53
N GLY A 110 -15.01 -23.86 26.61
CA GLY A 110 -13.73 -23.83 27.32
C GLY A 110 -12.52 -24.27 26.49
N LEU A 111 -12.72 -24.71 25.24
CA LEU A 111 -11.65 -24.91 24.26
C LEU A 111 -11.32 -23.58 23.57
N ASP A 112 -10.07 -23.44 23.11
CA ASP A 112 -9.75 -22.37 22.16
C ASP A 112 -10.28 -22.68 20.76
N GLY A 113 -10.43 -21.67 19.90
CA GLY A 113 -11.03 -21.84 18.59
C GLY A 113 -10.29 -22.83 17.68
N TYR A 114 -8.96 -22.95 17.79
CA TYR A 114 -8.18 -23.92 17.00
C TYR A 114 -8.35 -25.35 17.49
N GLN A 115 -8.50 -25.55 18.80
CA GLN A 115 -8.89 -26.83 19.38
C GLN A 115 -10.28 -27.25 18.90
N VAL A 116 -11.22 -26.29 18.78
CA VAL A 116 -12.54 -26.54 18.19
C VAL A 116 -12.44 -26.86 16.70
N LEU A 117 -11.62 -26.13 15.95
CA LEU A 117 -11.37 -26.40 14.52
C LEU A 117 -10.88 -27.83 14.31
N ALA A 118 -9.95 -28.31 15.14
CA ALA A 118 -9.46 -29.69 15.04
C ALA A 118 -10.58 -30.73 15.18
N LYS A 119 -11.60 -30.44 16.00
CA LYS A 119 -12.80 -31.28 16.16
C LYS A 119 -13.75 -31.18 14.96
N VAL A 120 -14.02 -29.97 14.49
CA VAL A 120 -14.89 -29.73 13.32
C VAL A 120 -14.31 -30.37 12.07
N LYS A 121 -12.99 -30.29 11.87
CA LYS A 121 -12.29 -30.88 10.73
C LYS A 121 -12.38 -32.41 10.70
N ASP A 122 -12.47 -33.03 11.87
CA ASP A 122 -12.60 -34.48 12.02
C ASP A 122 -14.06 -34.98 11.82
N LEU A 123 -15.03 -34.07 11.66
CA LEU A 123 -16.41 -34.46 11.38
C LEU A 123 -16.51 -35.19 10.03
N GLU A 124 -17.33 -36.23 9.98
CA GLU A 124 -17.69 -36.92 8.75
C GLU A 124 -18.94 -36.27 8.09
N PRO A 125 -19.18 -36.49 6.79
CA PRO A 125 -20.46 -36.16 6.18
C PRO A 125 -21.61 -36.89 6.89
N GLY A 126 -22.64 -36.17 7.31
CA GLY A 126 -23.74 -36.80 8.05
C GLY A 126 -24.66 -35.80 8.72
N TRP A 127 -25.51 -36.29 9.62
CA TRP A 127 -26.35 -35.45 10.47
C TRP A 127 -25.50 -34.85 11.59
N LEU A 128 -25.66 -33.54 11.78
CA LEU A 128 -25.03 -32.78 12.84
C LEU A 128 -26.08 -32.19 13.75
N VAL A 129 -25.76 -32.07 15.03
CA VAL A 129 -26.46 -31.20 15.97
C VAL A 129 -25.46 -30.21 16.54
N VAL A 130 -25.74 -28.92 16.42
CA VAL A 130 -24.89 -27.85 16.99
C VAL A 130 -25.67 -27.12 18.07
N ILE A 131 -24.97 -26.81 19.17
CA ILE A 131 -25.48 -25.96 20.25
C ILE A 131 -24.64 -24.69 20.26
N VAL A 132 -25.30 -23.54 20.20
CA VAL A 132 -24.66 -22.23 20.24
C VAL A 132 -25.24 -21.37 21.36
N GLY A 133 -24.43 -20.51 21.96
CA GLY A 133 -24.86 -19.59 23.01
C GLY A 133 -23.82 -18.53 23.34
N PRO A 134 -24.14 -17.57 24.21
CA PRO A 134 -23.23 -16.46 24.56
C PRO A 134 -21.97 -16.93 25.32
N ALA A 135 -20.94 -16.08 25.32
CA ALA A 135 -19.61 -16.37 25.87
C ALA A 135 -19.53 -16.44 27.41
N GLU A 136 -20.50 -15.86 28.13
CA GLU A 136 -20.39 -15.61 29.57
C GLU A 136 -20.47 -16.91 30.39
N GLY A 137 -19.30 -17.49 30.64
CA GLY A 137 -19.08 -18.69 31.43
C GLY A 137 -19.21 -18.43 32.94
N GLY A 138 -20.36 -18.83 33.48
CA GLY A 138 -20.59 -19.03 34.92
C GLY A 138 -21.49 -20.24 35.14
N GLN A 139 -22.00 -20.46 36.37
CA GLN A 139 -22.95 -21.55 36.66
C GLN A 139 -24.21 -21.52 35.76
N ALA A 140 -24.61 -20.34 35.28
CA ALA A 140 -25.73 -20.16 34.36
C ALA A 140 -25.48 -20.84 32.99
N ALA A 141 -24.28 -20.75 32.43
CA ALA A 141 -23.95 -21.38 31.15
C ALA A 141 -23.98 -22.92 31.22
N ALA A 142 -23.61 -23.50 32.37
CA ALA A 142 -23.68 -24.94 32.56
C ALA A 142 -25.14 -25.45 32.62
N ALA A 143 -26.02 -24.70 33.28
CA ALA A 143 -27.45 -25.01 33.33
C ALA A 143 -28.11 -24.84 31.95
N ASP A 144 -27.77 -23.79 31.23
CA ASP A 144 -28.23 -23.54 29.86
C ASP A 144 -27.78 -24.62 28.90
N LEU A 145 -26.51 -25.03 28.98
CA LEU A 145 -25.99 -26.12 28.17
C LEU A 145 -26.70 -27.44 28.49
N ALA A 146 -27.04 -27.71 29.76
CA ALA A 146 -27.83 -28.88 30.12
C ALA A 146 -29.26 -28.83 29.54
N ALA A 147 -29.91 -27.67 29.59
CA ALA A 147 -31.22 -27.46 28.99
C ALA A 147 -31.19 -27.61 27.45
N ALA A 148 -30.19 -27.00 26.81
CA ALA A 148 -29.96 -27.10 25.37
C ALA A 148 -29.71 -28.56 24.95
N ARG A 149 -28.96 -29.34 25.72
CA ARG A 149 -28.76 -30.78 25.46
C ARG A 149 -30.06 -31.58 25.59
N ALA A 150 -30.90 -31.26 26.57
CA ALA A 150 -32.20 -31.91 26.71
C ALA A 150 -33.10 -31.60 25.51
N GLN A 151 -33.06 -30.35 25.02
CA GLN A 151 -33.78 -29.94 23.83
C GLN A 151 -33.23 -30.60 22.55
N ALA A 152 -31.90 -30.70 22.42
CA ALA A 152 -31.24 -31.40 21.33
C ALA A 152 -31.69 -32.86 21.23
N ALA A 153 -31.82 -33.55 22.38
CA ALA A 153 -32.29 -34.93 22.43
C ALA A 153 -33.76 -35.11 22.01
N GLN A 154 -34.56 -34.04 22.03
CA GLN A 154 -35.95 -34.03 21.59
C GLN A 154 -36.12 -33.72 20.10
N LEU A 155 -35.07 -33.22 19.42
CA LEU A 155 -35.13 -32.96 17.99
C LEU A 155 -35.30 -34.28 17.21
N PRO A 156 -36.10 -34.28 16.13
CA PRO A 156 -36.33 -35.48 15.32
C PRO A 156 -35.01 -35.96 14.70
N LYS A 157 -34.61 -37.19 15.02
CA LYS A 157 -33.39 -37.79 14.48
C LYS A 157 -33.49 -37.91 12.96
N GLY A 158 -32.45 -37.47 12.26
CA GLY A 158 -32.37 -37.59 10.81
C GLY A 158 -33.29 -36.64 10.05
N GLN A 159 -33.79 -35.58 10.69
CA GLN A 159 -34.54 -34.51 10.07
C GLN A 159 -34.03 -33.15 10.53
N PRO A 160 -34.16 -32.09 9.72
CA PRO A 160 -33.76 -30.77 10.15
C PRO A 160 -34.62 -30.30 11.33
N GLY A 161 -34.00 -29.67 12.31
CA GLY A 161 -34.69 -29.20 13.51
C GLY A 161 -34.00 -27.98 14.09
N ALA A 162 -34.77 -27.13 14.77
CA ALA A 162 -34.24 -25.95 15.41
C ALA A 162 -35.00 -25.65 16.71
N HIS A 163 -34.30 -25.06 17.66
CA HIS A 163 -34.90 -24.46 18.83
C HIS A 163 -34.05 -23.27 19.28
N VAL A 164 -34.67 -22.12 19.51
CA VAL A 164 -34.00 -20.90 19.95
C VAL A 164 -34.63 -20.44 21.26
N GLU A 165 -33.87 -20.49 22.33
CA GLU A 165 -34.28 -20.03 23.66
C GLU A 165 -33.79 -18.60 23.89
N ARG A 166 -34.67 -17.76 24.43
CA ARG A 166 -34.42 -16.33 24.64
C ARG A 166 -34.65 -15.92 26.09
N ARG A 167 -33.87 -14.95 26.57
CA ARG A 167 -34.10 -14.23 27.82
C ARG A 167 -34.43 -12.78 27.50
N GLY A 168 -35.72 -12.48 27.38
CA GLY A 168 -36.16 -11.22 26.78
C GLY A 168 -35.72 -11.15 25.32
N ASP A 169 -35.01 -10.08 24.95
CA ASP A 169 -34.49 -9.88 23.59
C ASP A 169 -33.09 -10.48 23.37
N ALA A 170 -32.45 -11.02 24.43
CA ALA A 170 -31.14 -11.64 24.33
C ALA A 170 -31.25 -13.15 24.04
N LEU A 171 -30.31 -13.68 23.26
CA LEU A 171 -30.17 -15.12 23.04
C LEU A 171 -29.69 -15.79 24.34
N ALA A 172 -30.41 -16.81 24.80
CA ALA A 172 -29.95 -17.69 25.87
C ALA A 172 -29.11 -18.83 25.31
N TRP A 173 -29.65 -19.56 24.34
CA TRP A 173 -28.98 -20.60 23.57
C TRP A 173 -29.83 -20.99 22.36
N ALA A 174 -29.22 -21.66 21.39
CA ALA A 174 -29.95 -22.26 20.28
C ALA A 174 -29.37 -23.63 19.94
N VAL A 175 -30.24 -24.52 19.46
CA VAL A 175 -29.90 -25.85 18.97
C VAL A 175 -30.36 -25.96 17.53
N PHE A 176 -29.49 -26.43 16.66
CA PHE A 176 -29.82 -26.71 15.27
C PHE A 176 -29.37 -28.12 14.90
N ALA A 177 -30.24 -28.85 14.21
CA ALA A 177 -29.95 -30.15 13.62
C ALA A 177 -30.11 -30.02 12.10
N ASP A 178 -29.06 -30.36 11.35
CA ASP A 178 -29.10 -30.42 9.89
C ASP A 178 -28.00 -31.36 9.36
N ARG A 179 -27.97 -31.63 8.05
CA ARG A 179 -26.84 -32.34 7.44
C ARG A 179 -25.63 -31.41 7.36
N ARG A 180 -24.43 -31.94 7.60
CA ARG A 180 -23.17 -31.22 7.36
C ARG A 180 -23.18 -30.63 5.95
N ALA A 181 -22.73 -29.39 5.82
CA ALA A 181 -22.67 -28.71 4.54
C ALA A 181 -21.87 -29.52 3.51
N ARG A 182 -22.34 -29.51 2.26
CA ARG A 182 -21.60 -30.05 1.12
C ARG A 182 -20.76 -28.92 0.55
N TYR A 183 -19.45 -29.05 0.56
CA TYR A 183 -18.57 -28.02 0.00
C TYR A 183 -18.48 -28.07 -1.52
N LEU A 184 -18.87 -29.20 -2.13
CA LEU A 184 -18.84 -29.40 -3.57
C LEU A 184 -20.25 -29.66 -4.11
N ASP A 185 -20.52 -29.11 -5.29
CA ASP A 185 -21.71 -29.35 -6.08
C ASP A 185 -21.67 -30.72 -6.78
N GLU A 186 -22.60 -30.96 -7.72
CA GLU A 186 -22.68 -32.22 -8.47
C GLU A 186 -21.54 -32.41 -9.49
N ASP A 187 -20.94 -31.31 -9.95
CA ASP A 187 -19.83 -31.30 -10.91
C ASP A 187 -18.45 -31.39 -10.20
N GLY A 188 -18.45 -31.41 -8.86
CA GLY A 188 -17.23 -31.44 -8.06
C GLY A 188 -16.54 -30.09 -7.93
N VAL A 189 -17.25 -29.00 -8.21
CA VAL A 189 -16.81 -27.61 -8.04
C VAL A 189 -17.29 -27.09 -6.69
N ILE A 190 -16.60 -26.10 -6.13
CA ILE A 190 -16.98 -25.49 -4.84
C ILE A 190 -18.38 -24.89 -4.95
N ASP A 191 -19.25 -25.30 -4.05
CA ASP A 191 -20.64 -24.83 -3.99
C ASP A 191 -20.69 -23.37 -3.50
N THR A 192 -21.04 -22.47 -4.41
CA THR A 192 -21.12 -21.03 -4.13
C THR A 192 -22.29 -20.63 -3.23
N GLU A 193 -23.28 -21.50 -3.03
CA GLU A 193 -24.34 -21.29 -2.04
C GLU A 193 -23.83 -21.49 -0.60
N VAL A 194 -22.78 -22.31 -0.45
CA VAL A 194 -22.12 -22.55 0.84
C VAL A 194 -20.94 -21.59 1.04
N MET A 195 -20.22 -21.26 -0.03
CA MET A 195 -19.00 -20.45 0.02
C MET A 195 -18.95 -19.40 -1.08
N GLU A 196 -19.13 -18.14 -0.67
CA GLU A 196 -19.07 -17.00 -1.57
C GLU A 196 -17.65 -16.80 -2.17
N PRO A 197 -17.53 -16.21 -3.37
CA PRO A 197 -16.23 -15.86 -3.94
C PRO A 197 -15.36 -15.04 -2.98
N GLY A 198 -14.07 -15.36 -2.87
CA GLY A 198 -13.13 -14.69 -1.95
C GLY A 198 -13.11 -15.28 -0.53
N PHE A 199 -14.11 -16.07 -0.14
CA PHE A 199 -14.21 -16.65 1.21
C PHE A 199 -13.07 -17.63 1.53
N LEU A 200 -12.55 -18.33 0.52
CA LEU A 200 -11.40 -19.22 0.66
C LEU A 200 -10.06 -18.51 0.86
N THR A 201 -9.96 -17.28 0.38
CA THR A 201 -8.72 -16.48 0.39
C THR A 201 -8.71 -15.44 1.50
N GLN A 202 -9.84 -15.20 2.18
CA GLN A 202 -10.00 -14.15 3.20
C GLN A 202 -8.99 -14.22 4.36
N SER A 203 -8.54 -15.42 4.74
CA SER A 203 -7.56 -15.63 5.80
C SER A 203 -6.14 -15.84 5.29
N LEU A 204 -5.92 -15.93 3.96
CA LEU A 204 -4.59 -15.75 3.38
C LEU A 204 -4.11 -14.32 3.59
N CYS A 205 -5.07 -13.38 3.66
CA CYS A 205 -4.87 -12.01 4.06
C CYS A 205 -4.73 -11.82 5.57
N SER A 206 -4.66 -12.88 6.40
CA SER A 206 -4.04 -12.75 7.73
C SER A 206 -2.59 -12.36 7.45
N PRO A 207 -2.23 -11.08 7.54
CA PRO A 207 -0.94 -10.66 7.09
C PRO A 207 0.07 -11.36 7.97
N TRP A 208 1.08 -11.88 7.29
CA TRP A 208 2.44 -12.07 7.75
C TRP A 208 2.78 -11.21 8.99
N GLN A 209 2.34 -9.94 9.07
CA GLN A 209 2.46 -9.04 10.24
C GLN A 209 2.13 -9.71 11.60
N TRP A 210 1.14 -10.61 11.70
CA TRP A 210 0.82 -11.32 12.94
C TRP A 210 1.70 -12.56 13.18
N ASP A 211 2.05 -13.31 12.12
CA ASP A 211 3.07 -14.36 12.22
C ASP A 211 4.42 -13.78 12.69
N PHE A 212 4.79 -12.57 12.26
CA PHE A 212 5.99 -11.87 12.73
C PHE A 212 5.85 -11.27 14.14
N ALA A 213 4.65 -10.83 14.53
CA ALA A 213 4.38 -10.32 15.87
C ALA A 213 4.38 -11.44 16.93
N ASP A 214 3.80 -12.61 16.59
CA ASP A 214 3.48 -13.68 17.54
C ASP A 214 4.47 -14.83 17.56
N CYS A 215 5.10 -15.16 16.42
CA CYS A 215 5.94 -16.36 16.31
C CYS A 215 7.29 -16.20 17.06
N GLY A 216 7.72 -14.97 17.38
CA GLY A 216 8.97 -14.71 18.11
C GLY A 216 10.24 -15.30 17.48
N CYS A 217 10.14 -15.82 16.25
CA CYS A 217 11.20 -16.50 15.52
C CYS A 217 12.10 -15.50 14.80
N TYR A 218 13.40 -15.78 14.80
CA TYR A 218 14.42 -15.02 14.08
C TYR A 218 14.34 -15.31 12.56
N TYR A 219 13.31 -14.82 11.88
CA TYR A 219 13.22 -14.96 10.42
C TYR A 219 14.25 -14.06 9.71
N TRP A 220 14.78 -14.55 8.59
CA TRP A 220 15.72 -13.83 7.71
C TRP A 220 15.09 -12.54 7.17
N ALA A 221 15.93 -11.51 6.94
CA ALA A 221 15.51 -10.16 6.55
C ALA A 221 14.72 -10.08 5.22
N ALA A 222 14.79 -11.13 4.40
CA ALA A 222 14.21 -11.25 3.06
C ALA A 222 12.69 -11.29 2.98
N SER A 223 12.04 -11.81 4.03
CA SER A 223 10.64 -12.25 3.98
C SER A 223 9.74 -11.42 4.89
N ARG A 224 10.20 -10.24 5.31
CA ARG A 224 9.53 -9.43 6.33
C ARG A 224 8.52 -8.48 5.66
N PRO A 225 7.22 -8.60 5.93
CA PRO A 225 6.22 -7.66 5.47
C PRO A 225 6.36 -6.33 6.21
N ASP A 226 5.76 -5.31 5.62
CA ASP A 226 5.59 -4.02 6.25
C ASP A 226 4.50 -4.11 7.32
N ILE A 227 4.86 -3.74 8.55
CA ILE A 227 3.92 -3.63 9.65
C ILE A 227 3.29 -2.24 9.54
N VAL A 228 2.05 -2.19 9.09
CA VAL A 228 1.27 -0.96 8.99
C VAL A 228 0.73 -0.64 10.38
N LEU A 229 1.05 0.56 10.87
CA LEU A 229 0.63 1.06 12.16
C LEU A 229 -0.20 2.32 11.97
N ASP A 230 -1.06 2.56 12.95
CA ASP A 230 -1.75 3.84 13.12
C ASP A 230 -0.75 5.02 13.17
N GLU A 231 -1.23 6.19 12.76
CA GLU A 231 -0.52 7.46 12.65
C GLU A 231 0.04 7.94 13.99
N GLY A 232 -0.55 7.50 15.11
CA GLY A 232 -0.07 7.73 16.47
C GLY A 232 1.29 7.10 16.80
N ASN A 233 1.82 6.23 15.93
CA ASN A 233 3.14 5.61 16.01
C ASN A 233 3.49 5.10 17.43
N PRO A 234 2.68 4.19 18.00
CA PRO A 234 2.84 3.75 19.37
C PRO A 234 4.21 3.09 19.61
N PRO A 235 4.69 3.03 20.87
CA PRO A 235 5.99 2.46 21.21
C PRO A 235 6.18 1.05 20.64
N GLN A 236 7.28 0.85 19.91
CA GLN A 236 7.57 -0.40 19.19
C GLN A 236 8.12 -1.48 20.15
N PRO A 237 7.40 -2.58 20.40
CA PRO A 237 7.80 -3.57 21.38
C PRO A 237 8.85 -4.57 20.87
N ALA A 238 8.97 -4.80 19.56
CA ALA A 238 9.89 -5.80 19.02
C ALA A 238 11.26 -5.22 18.66
N ASN A 239 12.36 -5.94 18.95
CA ASN A 239 13.73 -5.46 18.73
C ASN A 239 14.03 -5.07 17.28
N TYR A 240 13.35 -5.66 16.29
CA TYR A 240 13.55 -5.40 14.87
C TYR A 240 12.77 -4.19 14.34
N GLN A 241 11.84 -3.63 15.13
CA GLN A 241 11.04 -2.43 14.80
C GLN A 241 11.65 -1.15 15.39
N ARG A 242 12.71 -1.26 16.19
CA ARG A 242 13.32 -0.14 16.92
C ARG A 242 14.54 0.40 16.19
N ASP A 243 14.76 1.70 16.29
CA ASP A 243 16.08 2.27 16.08
C ASP A 243 16.93 1.95 17.31
N PRO A 244 17.98 1.13 17.22
CA PRO A 244 18.85 0.82 18.36
C PRO A 244 19.54 2.06 18.95
N ARG A 245 19.52 3.20 18.25
CA ARG A 245 20.05 4.48 18.72
C ARG A 245 19.06 5.26 19.59
N LEU A 246 17.79 4.88 19.60
CA LEU A 246 16.74 5.51 20.41
C LEU A 246 16.37 4.59 21.57
N ALA A 247 16.98 4.84 22.74
CA ALA A 247 16.66 4.15 23.99
C ALA A 247 15.22 4.47 24.41
N PRO A 248 14.34 3.46 24.44
CA PRO A 248 14.25 2.70 25.67
C PRO A 248 14.40 1.18 25.48
N ALA A 249 14.63 0.51 26.60
CA ALA A 249 14.69 -0.95 26.71
C ALA A 249 13.42 -1.61 26.12
N PRO A 250 13.48 -2.89 25.70
CA PRO A 250 12.28 -3.65 25.36
C PRO A 250 11.27 -3.52 26.48
N VAL A 251 10.05 -3.09 26.15
CA VAL A 251 8.94 -3.41 27.03
C VAL A 251 8.92 -4.95 27.10
N GLU A 252 8.86 -5.50 28.30
CA GLU A 252 8.94 -6.94 28.58
C GLU A 252 7.98 -7.72 27.65
N ARG A 253 8.21 -9.02 27.39
CA ARG A 253 7.25 -9.84 26.63
C ARG A 253 5.93 -9.87 27.41
N TRP A 254 5.05 -8.92 27.14
CA TRP A 254 3.77 -8.84 27.83
C TRP A 254 2.94 -10.06 27.49
N ASN A 255 2.24 -10.57 28.51
CA ASN A 255 1.25 -11.61 28.37
C ASN A 255 0.13 -11.15 27.41
N ARG A 256 0.31 -11.48 26.13
CA ARG A 256 -0.70 -12.04 25.21
C ARG A 256 -2.05 -11.29 25.11
N TYR A 257 -2.12 -10.39 24.12
CA TYR A 257 -3.31 -9.84 23.43
C TYR A 257 -4.36 -9.08 24.25
N ASP A 258 -3.95 -8.05 24.99
CA ASP A 258 -4.89 -6.99 25.34
C ASP A 258 -4.93 -5.98 24.19
N TYR A 259 -6.02 -5.96 23.41
CA TYR A 259 -6.16 -5.11 22.22
C TYR A 259 -6.49 -3.65 22.59
N ASP A 260 -6.94 -3.41 23.81
CA ASP A 260 -7.37 -2.10 24.29
C ASP A 260 -6.23 -1.31 24.98
N GLU A 261 -5.08 -1.95 25.21
CA GLU A 261 -3.89 -1.38 25.85
C GLU A 261 -2.59 -1.64 25.07
N GLY A 262 -1.57 -0.82 25.31
CA GLY A 262 -0.23 -1.02 24.73
C GLY A 262 -0.11 -0.67 23.23
N TRP A 263 0.77 -1.39 22.51
CA TRP A 263 1.14 -1.08 21.12
C TRP A 263 0.06 -1.44 20.09
N MET A 264 -0.90 -2.30 20.48
CA MET A 264 -2.00 -2.72 19.62
C MET A 264 -3.19 -1.75 19.68
N LYS A 265 -3.17 -0.80 20.60
CA LYS A 265 -4.16 0.27 20.68
C LYS A 265 -4.15 1.09 19.39
N GLY A 266 -5.31 1.18 18.74
CA GLY A 266 -5.47 1.86 17.44
C GLY A 266 -5.12 0.99 16.23
N THR A 267 -4.66 -0.25 16.42
CA THR A 267 -4.40 -1.20 15.33
C THR A 267 -5.59 -2.12 15.09
N ILE A 268 -5.76 -2.58 13.84
CA ILE A 268 -6.76 -3.61 13.53
C ILE A 268 -6.24 -4.98 13.99
N SER A 269 -7.04 -5.72 14.76
CA SER A 269 -6.67 -7.07 15.20
C SER A 269 -6.64 -8.06 14.03
N GLN A 270 -5.93 -9.19 14.19
CA GLN A 270 -5.94 -10.28 13.20
C GLN A 270 -7.39 -10.70 12.87
N GLN A 271 -8.22 -10.85 13.89
CA GLN A 271 -9.63 -11.25 13.74
C GLN A 271 -10.43 -10.15 13.03
N GLN A 272 -10.23 -8.87 13.40
CA GLN A 272 -10.92 -7.76 12.75
C GLN A 272 -10.54 -7.64 11.27
N MET A 273 -9.30 -7.91 10.90
CA MET A 273 -8.84 -7.88 9.52
C MET A 273 -9.38 -9.04 8.69
N ILE A 274 -9.44 -10.26 9.25
CA ILE A 274 -10.10 -11.40 8.61
C ILE A 274 -11.59 -11.10 8.42
N LEU A 275 -12.25 -10.51 9.40
CA LEU A 275 -13.70 -10.24 9.37
C LEU A 275 -14.08 -9.04 8.50
N ARG A 276 -13.16 -8.09 8.28
CA ARG A 276 -13.43 -6.83 7.58
C ARG A 276 -12.61 -6.67 6.30
N TRP A 277 -12.03 -7.75 5.78
CA TRP A 277 -11.07 -7.71 4.68
C TRP A 277 -11.60 -6.98 3.43
N GLU A 278 -12.90 -7.05 3.16
CA GLU A 278 -13.57 -6.36 2.04
C GLU A 278 -13.76 -4.85 2.25
N GLU A 279 -13.77 -4.40 3.51
CA GLU A 279 -13.87 -2.99 3.89
C GLU A 279 -12.50 -2.31 3.94
N LEU A 280 -11.43 -3.11 4.01
CA LEU A 280 -10.09 -2.58 4.10
C LEU A 280 -9.69 -1.94 2.77
N PRO A 281 -9.05 -0.76 2.81
CA PRO A 281 -8.40 -0.24 1.64
C PRO A 281 -7.35 -1.23 1.11
N LEU A 282 -7.31 -1.39 -0.21
CA LEU A 282 -6.33 -2.23 -0.90
C LEU A 282 -5.20 -1.34 -1.40
N VAL A 283 -3.96 -1.80 -1.28
CA VAL A 283 -2.82 -1.13 -1.91
C VAL A 283 -2.66 -1.68 -3.32
N ILE A 284 -2.97 -0.85 -4.32
CA ILE A 284 -2.75 -1.16 -5.74
C ILE A 284 -1.92 -0.02 -6.31
N ASP A 285 -0.84 -0.34 -7.02
CA ASP A 285 0.09 0.63 -7.59
C ASP A 285 0.66 1.61 -6.55
N ASP A 286 1.05 1.09 -5.38
CA ASP A 286 1.54 1.87 -4.24
C ASP A 286 0.56 2.95 -3.69
N GLN A 287 -0.73 2.81 -3.97
CA GLN A 287 -1.79 3.69 -3.48
C GLN A 287 -2.85 2.89 -2.73
N GLU A 288 -3.22 3.35 -1.53
CA GLU A 288 -4.38 2.79 -0.84
C GLU A 288 -5.66 3.27 -1.53
N ARG A 289 -6.42 2.33 -2.07
CA ARG A 289 -7.71 2.55 -2.70
C ARG A 289 -8.79 1.90 -1.84
N ARG A 290 -9.92 2.58 -1.65
CA ARG A 290 -11.09 1.92 -1.04
C ARG A 290 -11.64 0.89 -2.02
N SER A 291 -12.11 -0.25 -1.51
CA SER A 291 -12.75 -1.27 -2.34
C SER A 291 -13.89 -0.63 -3.16
N GLY A 292 -13.93 -0.94 -4.46
CA GLY A 292 -14.90 -0.38 -5.40
C GLY A 292 -14.45 0.86 -6.20
N GLN A 293 -13.29 1.47 -5.93
CA GLN A 293 -12.68 2.45 -6.85
C GLN A 293 -12.04 1.74 -8.04
N VAL A 294 -12.88 1.27 -8.97
CA VAL A 294 -12.43 0.74 -10.26
C VAL A 294 -11.89 1.91 -11.09
N ASP A 295 -10.68 1.74 -11.62
CA ASP A 295 -10.09 2.66 -12.58
C ASP A 295 -11.09 2.84 -13.75
N PRO A 296 -11.53 4.07 -14.08
CA PRO A 296 -12.42 4.28 -15.24
C PRO A 296 -11.75 3.60 -16.44
N GLY A 297 -12.44 2.60 -17.00
CA GLY A 297 -11.82 1.53 -17.78
C GLY A 297 -10.78 1.98 -18.81
N LEU A 298 -9.84 1.08 -19.13
CA LEU A 298 -8.71 1.33 -20.03
C LEU A 298 -9.12 2.26 -21.18
N PRO A 299 -8.53 3.46 -21.29
CA PRO A 299 -8.92 4.41 -22.32
C PRO A 299 -8.74 3.78 -23.69
N LYS A 300 -9.66 4.06 -24.62
CA LYS A 300 -9.47 3.67 -26.03
C LYS A 300 -8.16 4.29 -26.51
N VAL A 301 -7.18 3.43 -26.80
CA VAL A 301 -5.89 3.84 -27.32
C VAL A 301 -6.05 4.03 -28.83
N GLU A 302 -6.07 5.28 -29.27
CA GLU A 302 -5.92 5.61 -30.69
C GLU A 302 -4.54 5.13 -31.17
N PRO A 303 -4.42 4.56 -32.38
CA PRO A 303 -3.13 4.14 -32.93
C PRO A 303 -2.14 5.30 -32.94
N VAL A 304 -0.99 5.14 -32.28
CA VAL A 304 0.09 6.13 -32.29
C VAL A 304 1.06 5.84 -33.44
N GLN A 305 1.56 6.87 -34.10
CA GLN A 305 2.56 6.72 -35.16
C GLN A 305 3.92 6.35 -34.54
N PRO A 306 4.50 5.17 -34.85
CA PRO A 306 5.80 4.77 -34.32
C PRO A 306 6.91 5.74 -34.71
N LEU A 307 7.88 5.96 -33.81
CA LEU A 307 9.09 6.72 -34.13
C LEU A 307 10.13 5.85 -34.84
N ASP A 308 10.78 6.38 -35.86
CA ASP A 308 12.03 5.80 -36.37
C ASP A 308 13.18 5.98 -35.37
N PHE A 309 14.33 5.36 -35.64
CA PHE A 309 15.47 5.39 -34.73
C PHE A 309 15.98 6.82 -34.47
N ALA A 310 16.10 7.66 -35.51
CA ALA A 310 16.62 9.02 -35.38
C ALA A 310 15.64 9.94 -34.63
N GLN A 311 14.35 9.79 -34.88
CA GLN A 311 13.27 10.44 -34.13
C GLN A 311 13.28 10.00 -32.67
N GLY A 312 13.50 8.70 -32.43
CA GLY A 312 13.63 8.11 -31.10
C GLY A 312 14.77 8.71 -30.28
N LEU A 313 15.95 8.90 -30.88
CA LEU A 313 17.08 9.54 -30.21
C LEU A 313 16.76 10.99 -29.81
N ARG A 314 16.09 11.76 -30.69
CA ARG A 314 15.64 13.13 -30.37
C ARG A 314 14.62 13.13 -29.23
N ALA A 315 13.65 12.21 -29.27
CA ALA A 315 12.64 12.07 -28.24
C ALA A 315 13.27 11.72 -26.88
N LEU A 316 14.21 10.78 -26.82
CA LEU A 316 14.92 10.42 -25.58
C LEU A 316 15.66 11.62 -24.97
N ALA A 317 16.37 12.40 -25.80
CA ALA A 317 17.07 13.60 -25.35
C ALA A 317 16.10 14.67 -24.82
N HIS A 318 14.97 14.88 -25.50
CA HIS A 318 13.94 15.82 -25.06
C HIS A 318 13.27 15.39 -23.76
N LEU A 319 12.90 14.11 -23.65
CA LEU A 319 12.25 13.55 -22.47
C LEU A 319 13.15 13.62 -21.23
N ALA A 320 14.47 13.43 -21.37
CA ALA A 320 15.41 13.62 -20.27
C ALA A 320 15.40 15.09 -19.78
N ALA A 321 15.34 16.05 -20.70
CA ALA A 321 15.27 17.46 -20.37
C ALA A 321 13.93 17.85 -19.71
N VAL A 322 12.81 17.24 -20.16
CA VAL A 322 11.49 17.41 -19.56
C VAL A 322 11.48 16.86 -18.14
N ALA A 323 12.03 15.66 -17.92
CA ALA A 323 12.13 15.06 -16.59
C ALA A 323 12.96 15.93 -15.64
N HIS A 324 14.08 16.49 -16.11
CA HIS A 324 14.86 17.43 -15.32
C HIS A 324 14.06 18.70 -14.97
N THR A 325 13.34 19.28 -15.93
CA THR A 325 12.46 20.44 -15.69
C THR A 325 11.42 20.14 -14.61
N ARG A 326 10.72 19.00 -14.72
CA ARG A 326 9.67 18.60 -13.77
C ARG A 326 10.19 18.29 -12.39
N CYS A 327 11.34 17.62 -12.31
CA CYS A 327 12.05 17.40 -11.05
C CYS A 327 12.22 18.71 -10.28
N VAL A 328 12.70 19.78 -10.95
CA VAL A 328 12.91 21.10 -10.31
C VAL A 328 11.59 21.80 -9.99
N GLN A 329 10.57 21.69 -10.85
CA GLN A 329 9.24 22.23 -10.56
C GLN A 329 8.62 21.60 -9.31
N TYR A 330 8.72 20.27 -9.16
CA TYR A 330 8.23 19.56 -7.99
C TYR A 330 9.03 19.89 -6.72
N LEU A 331 10.35 20.07 -6.81
CA LEU A 331 11.13 20.59 -5.67
C LEU A 331 10.67 21.97 -5.26
N TYR A 332 10.51 22.89 -6.22
CA TYR A 332 10.07 24.25 -5.90
C TYR A 332 8.69 24.25 -5.23
N ALA A 333 7.73 23.49 -5.79
CA ALA A 333 6.42 23.29 -5.19
C ALA A 333 6.53 22.69 -3.79
N GLN A 334 7.37 21.68 -3.58
CA GLN A 334 7.59 21.06 -2.27
C GLN A 334 8.12 22.06 -1.24
N TYR A 335 9.14 22.84 -1.58
CA TYR A 335 9.69 23.85 -0.67
C TYR A 335 8.71 24.98 -0.38
N SER A 336 7.73 25.22 -1.27
CA SER A 336 6.70 26.23 -1.05
C SER A 336 5.62 25.83 -0.04
N VAL A 337 5.35 24.53 0.14
CA VAL A 337 4.41 24.03 1.16
C VAL A 337 4.92 24.41 2.54
N ASN A 338 4.02 24.82 3.43
CA ASN A 338 4.36 25.22 4.80
C ASN A 338 4.74 24.03 5.71
N HIS A 339 5.72 23.24 5.27
CA HIS A 339 6.27 22.11 6.00
C HIS A 339 7.78 21.97 5.72
N PRO A 340 8.65 22.13 6.74
CA PRO A 340 8.32 22.55 8.10
C PRO A 340 7.70 23.95 8.16
N ALA A 341 6.93 24.18 9.24
CA ALA A 341 6.16 25.40 9.42
C ALA A 341 7.06 26.63 9.58
N ARG A 342 6.68 27.73 8.93
CA ARG A 342 7.28 29.05 9.12
C ARG A 342 6.86 29.63 10.48
N ALA A 343 7.82 30.18 11.22
CA ALA A 343 7.60 30.65 12.59
C ALA A 343 6.62 31.85 12.70
N ASP A 344 6.49 32.64 11.64
CA ASP A 344 5.61 33.81 11.57
C ASP A 344 4.20 33.49 11.03
N LEU A 345 3.94 32.24 10.63
CA LEU A 345 2.61 31.78 10.25
C LEU A 345 1.86 31.20 11.46
N PRO A 346 0.52 31.25 11.49
CA PRO A 346 -0.25 30.65 12.56
C PRO A 346 0.01 29.13 12.69
N VAL A 347 -0.15 28.62 13.91
CA VAL A 347 0.09 27.21 14.23
C VAL A 347 -1.04 26.36 13.64
N ALA A 348 -0.69 25.43 12.77
CA ALA A 348 -1.60 24.42 12.26
C ALA A 348 -1.95 23.39 13.35
N ASP A 349 -3.20 22.91 13.36
CA ASP A 349 -3.58 21.77 14.20
C ASP A 349 -2.95 20.46 13.69
N ALA A 350 -3.10 19.37 14.45
CA ALA A 350 -2.47 18.09 14.11
C ALA A 350 -2.88 17.55 12.72
N GLY A 351 -4.16 17.67 12.35
CA GLY A 351 -4.65 17.21 11.05
C GLY A 351 -4.15 18.09 9.90
N GLN A 352 -4.08 19.39 10.12
CA GLN A 352 -3.51 20.35 9.16
C GLN A 352 -2.01 20.14 8.97
N GLN A 353 -1.25 19.93 10.05
CA GLN A 353 0.19 19.62 9.98
C GLN A 353 0.45 18.36 9.17
N GLN A 354 -0.36 17.33 9.40
CA GLN A 354 -0.27 16.08 8.67
C GLN A 354 -0.61 16.23 7.18
N ALA A 355 -1.62 17.03 6.84
CA ALA A 355 -1.95 17.33 5.45
C ALA A 355 -0.80 18.06 4.74
N LEU A 356 -0.16 19.03 5.42
CA LEU A 356 1.01 19.76 4.92
C LEU A 356 2.23 18.84 4.75
N GLU A 357 2.52 17.98 5.74
CA GLU A 357 3.60 16.99 5.65
C GLU A 357 3.38 16.04 4.48
N THR A 358 2.16 15.52 4.35
CA THR A 358 1.81 14.57 3.30
C THR A 358 1.93 15.21 1.92
N ALA A 359 1.49 16.47 1.76
CA ALA A 359 1.65 17.23 0.53
C ALA A 359 3.12 17.43 0.17
N ALA A 360 3.93 17.92 1.12
CA ALA A 360 5.36 18.16 0.90
C ALA A 360 6.12 16.85 0.59
N ARG A 361 5.82 15.77 1.31
CA ARG A 361 6.39 14.43 1.06
C ARG A 361 6.04 13.91 -0.32
N THR A 362 4.77 14.01 -0.72
CA THR A 362 4.31 13.54 -2.03
C THR A 362 4.99 14.30 -3.17
N LEU A 363 5.09 15.63 -3.07
CA LEU A 363 5.80 16.45 -4.07
C LEU A 363 7.30 16.11 -4.13
N LYS A 364 7.94 15.84 -2.98
CA LYS A 364 9.33 15.37 -2.94
C LYS A 364 9.51 14.05 -3.66
N GLU A 365 8.60 13.11 -3.42
CA GLU A 365 8.63 11.80 -4.07
C GLU A 365 8.41 11.91 -5.59
N LEU A 366 7.47 12.75 -6.04
CA LEU A 366 7.30 13.04 -7.48
C LEU A 366 8.59 13.59 -8.10
N SER A 367 9.29 14.48 -7.39
CA SER A 367 10.61 14.96 -7.82
C SER A 367 11.64 13.83 -7.94
N ILE A 368 11.69 12.92 -6.96
CA ILE A 368 12.59 11.74 -6.99
C ILE A 368 12.26 10.82 -8.17
N ASP A 369 10.98 10.64 -8.49
CA ASP A 369 10.55 9.85 -9.65
C ASP A 369 11.11 10.47 -10.95
N GLU A 370 10.96 11.78 -11.13
CA GLU A 370 11.49 12.49 -12.30
C GLU A 370 13.03 12.49 -12.33
N MET A 371 13.73 12.51 -11.18
CA MET A 371 15.18 12.29 -11.13
C MET A 371 15.57 10.90 -11.63
N ARG A 372 14.80 9.87 -11.25
CA ARG A 372 15.01 8.50 -11.72
C ARG A 372 14.73 8.40 -13.23
N HIS A 373 13.67 9.04 -13.72
CA HIS A 373 13.35 9.10 -15.15
C HIS A 373 14.48 9.73 -15.95
N MET A 374 14.94 10.90 -15.53
CA MET A 374 16.08 11.60 -16.13
C MET A 374 17.32 10.70 -16.18
N ALA A 375 17.66 10.04 -15.06
CA ALA A 375 18.82 9.16 -14.99
C ALA A 375 18.71 7.98 -15.96
N ARG A 376 17.56 7.29 -16.00
CA ARG A 376 17.32 6.18 -16.94
C ARG A 376 17.40 6.62 -18.40
N LEU A 377 16.82 7.76 -18.73
CA LEU A 377 16.87 8.30 -20.09
C LEU A 377 18.31 8.68 -20.49
N CYS A 378 19.11 9.22 -19.57
CA CYS A 378 20.53 9.51 -19.79
C CYS A 378 21.36 8.25 -19.96
N GLU A 379 21.11 7.21 -19.17
CA GLU A 379 21.73 5.89 -19.32
C GLU A 379 21.44 5.28 -20.69
N LEU A 380 20.17 5.30 -21.11
CA LEU A 380 19.76 4.81 -22.42
C LEU A 380 20.41 5.58 -23.57
N GLN A 381 20.48 6.92 -23.49
CA GLN A 381 21.20 7.73 -24.49
C GLN A 381 22.65 7.25 -24.63
N ARG A 382 23.35 7.00 -23.53
CA ARG A 382 24.73 6.48 -23.55
C ARG A 382 24.83 5.08 -24.14
N GLU A 383 23.93 4.19 -23.78
CA GLU A 383 23.88 2.84 -24.36
C GLU A 383 23.68 2.88 -25.89
N LEU A 384 23.01 3.91 -26.40
CA LEU A 384 22.78 4.15 -27.81
C LEU A 384 23.85 5.05 -28.48
N GLY A 385 24.97 5.28 -27.79
CA GLY A 385 26.09 6.07 -28.30
C GLY A 385 25.85 7.58 -28.38
N GLN A 386 24.81 8.08 -27.70
CA GLN A 386 24.52 9.51 -27.58
C GLN A 386 25.08 10.07 -26.27
N ALA A 387 25.39 11.37 -26.26
CA ALA A 387 25.71 12.08 -25.03
C ALA A 387 24.46 12.25 -24.17
N ALA A 388 24.59 12.06 -22.85
CA ALA A 388 23.49 12.27 -21.92
C ALA A 388 23.05 13.75 -21.87
N ASN A 389 21.76 14.01 -22.04
CA ASN A 389 21.19 15.34 -21.92
C ASN A 389 20.84 15.68 -20.46
N LEU A 390 21.62 16.57 -19.85
CA LEU A 390 21.39 17.07 -18.49
C LEU A 390 20.74 18.46 -18.44
N ALA A 391 20.39 19.04 -19.59
CA ALA A 391 19.75 20.36 -19.63
C ALA A 391 18.30 20.29 -19.09
N ARG A 392 17.73 21.45 -18.75
CA ARG A 392 16.28 21.59 -18.61
C ARG A 392 15.67 21.85 -19.98
N ALA A 393 14.45 21.35 -20.20
CA ALA A 393 13.73 21.57 -21.44
C ALA A 393 13.42 23.07 -21.62
N ALA A 394 13.52 23.56 -22.86
CA ALA A 394 13.10 24.91 -23.24
C ALA A 394 11.60 24.97 -23.60
N ALA A 395 11.01 23.83 -23.93
CA ALA A 395 9.59 23.65 -24.23
C ALA A 395 9.15 22.25 -23.78
N LEU A 396 7.87 22.05 -23.46
CA LEU A 396 7.37 20.74 -23.01
C LEU A 396 7.03 19.81 -24.18
N GLU A 397 6.69 20.37 -25.34
CA GLU A 397 6.29 19.62 -26.54
C GLU A 397 7.45 19.53 -27.54
N LEU A 398 7.49 18.41 -28.27
CA LEU A 398 8.42 18.16 -29.37
C LEU A 398 7.65 17.70 -30.61
N ASP A 399 7.83 18.42 -31.71
CA ASP A 399 7.55 17.93 -33.05
C ASP A 399 8.74 17.08 -33.51
N VAL A 400 8.56 15.77 -33.49
CA VAL A 400 9.61 14.80 -33.85
C VAL A 400 9.98 14.82 -35.34
N ASP A 401 9.09 15.32 -36.21
CA ASP A 401 9.29 15.35 -37.66
C ASP A 401 10.13 16.57 -38.06
N SER A 402 9.78 17.76 -37.54
CA SER A 402 10.51 18.99 -37.82
C SER A 402 11.68 19.25 -36.85
N GLY A 403 11.69 18.57 -35.68
CA GLY A 403 12.57 18.89 -34.57
C GLY A 403 12.18 20.19 -33.84
N GLY A 404 11.06 20.82 -34.21
CA GLY A 404 10.55 22.01 -33.55
C GLY A 404 10.04 21.70 -32.15
N THR A 405 10.13 22.67 -31.24
CA THR A 405 9.60 22.55 -29.88
C THR A 405 8.51 23.59 -29.65
N ALA A 406 7.51 23.24 -28.84
CA ALA A 406 6.36 24.09 -28.54
C ALA A 406 5.90 23.88 -27.09
N GLY A 407 4.96 24.72 -26.64
CA GLY A 407 4.45 24.68 -25.27
C GLY A 407 5.43 25.33 -24.29
N ALA A 408 4.99 26.42 -23.65
CA ALA A 408 5.78 27.12 -22.66
C ALA A 408 6.10 26.19 -21.47
N VAL A 409 7.34 26.23 -21.00
CA VAL A 409 7.70 25.62 -19.72
C VAL A 409 7.12 26.51 -18.62
N PRO A 410 6.22 26.00 -17.76
CA PRO A 410 5.72 26.78 -16.65
C PRO A 410 6.87 27.25 -15.77
N ASP A 411 6.79 28.50 -15.32
CA ASP A 411 7.71 29.04 -14.33
C ASP A 411 7.77 28.15 -13.08
N LEU A 412 8.81 28.32 -12.27
CA LEU A 412 8.87 27.69 -10.96
C LEU A 412 7.82 28.35 -10.05
N LEU A 413 6.70 27.67 -9.86
CA LEU A 413 5.54 28.18 -9.15
C LEU A 413 5.33 27.45 -7.81
N PRO A 414 4.89 28.15 -6.76
CA PRO A 414 4.50 27.51 -5.50
C PRO A 414 3.28 26.59 -5.72
N ALA A 415 3.06 25.66 -4.78
CA ALA A 415 2.03 24.62 -4.80
C ALA A 415 0.60 25.17 -4.61
N THR A 416 0.23 26.17 -5.40
CA THR A 416 -1.12 26.69 -5.53
C THR A 416 -1.98 25.75 -6.36
N ASP A 417 -3.29 25.79 -6.17
CA ASP A 417 -4.24 24.96 -6.92
C ASP A 417 -4.03 25.08 -8.45
N ALA A 418 -3.81 26.30 -8.95
CA ALA A 418 -3.56 26.55 -10.37
C ALA A 418 -2.22 25.96 -10.87
N ALA A 419 -1.17 26.03 -10.04
CA ALA A 419 0.13 25.45 -10.39
C ALA A 419 0.08 23.92 -10.39
N LEU A 420 -0.61 23.32 -9.42
CA LEU A 420 -0.82 21.86 -9.36
C LEU A 420 -1.66 21.38 -10.55
N ASP A 421 -2.71 22.11 -10.93
CA ASP A 421 -3.50 21.81 -12.12
C ASP A 421 -2.68 21.91 -13.40
N ALA A 422 -1.83 22.94 -13.53
CA ALA A 422 -0.93 23.07 -14.68
C ALA A 422 0.09 21.92 -14.75
N LEU A 423 0.65 21.51 -13.61
CA LEU A 423 1.55 20.36 -13.53
C LEU A 423 0.84 19.06 -13.90
N ALA A 424 -0.37 18.81 -13.40
CA ALA A 424 -1.16 17.63 -13.72
C ALA A 424 -1.61 17.60 -15.20
N ALA A 425 -2.02 18.75 -15.74
CA ALA A 425 -2.36 18.89 -17.16
C ALA A 425 -1.14 18.64 -18.06
N SER A 426 0.06 19.06 -17.63
CA SER A 426 1.30 18.78 -18.39
C SER A 426 1.66 17.29 -18.46
N GLN A 427 1.07 16.46 -17.59
CA GLN A 427 1.28 15.01 -17.53
C GLN A 427 0.26 14.24 -18.39
N THR A 428 -0.90 14.82 -18.70
CA THR A 428 -2.04 14.11 -19.31
C THR A 428 -2.42 14.65 -20.68
N ARG A 429 -2.89 13.76 -21.55
CA ARG A 429 -3.16 13.97 -22.98
C ARG A 429 -4.02 15.22 -23.24
N GLN A 430 -3.47 16.24 -23.88
CA GLN A 430 -4.22 17.21 -24.66
C GLN A 430 -3.61 17.28 -26.07
N ASN A 431 -4.40 16.90 -27.08
CA ASN A 431 -4.12 17.12 -28.51
C ASN A 431 -2.81 16.52 -29.10
N GLY A 432 -2.34 15.36 -28.62
CA GLY A 432 -1.32 14.57 -29.33
C GLY A 432 0.09 15.16 -29.38
N ARG A 433 0.49 16.00 -28.41
CA ARG A 433 1.80 16.71 -28.40
C ARG A 433 2.57 16.66 -27.08
N LEU A 434 2.09 15.93 -26.08
CA LEU A 434 2.68 15.90 -24.73
C LEU A 434 3.63 14.70 -24.50
N PRO A 435 4.49 14.74 -23.46
CA PRO A 435 5.49 13.70 -23.18
C PRO A 435 4.96 12.25 -23.14
N MET A 436 3.73 12.05 -22.66
CA MET A 436 3.08 10.73 -22.68
C MET A 436 2.86 10.16 -24.09
N ASP A 437 2.56 11.02 -25.06
CA ASP A 437 2.45 10.60 -26.46
C ASP A 437 3.82 10.18 -27.01
N LEU A 438 4.88 10.91 -26.66
CA LEU A 438 6.25 10.56 -27.04
C LEU A 438 6.66 9.20 -26.45
N TYR A 439 6.35 8.92 -25.19
CA TYR A 439 6.64 7.60 -24.59
C TYR A 439 5.90 6.47 -25.31
N LEU A 440 4.63 6.66 -25.68
CA LEU A 440 3.85 5.67 -26.43
C LEU A 440 4.39 5.46 -27.85
N ARG A 441 4.73 6.54 -28.56
CA ARG A 441 5.31 6.48 -29.91
C ARG A 441 6.70 5.86 -29.92
N LEU A 442 7.51 6.15 -28.89
CA LEU A 442 8.81 5.53 -28.66
C LEU A 442 8.65 4.02 -28.42
N SER A 443 7.77 3.64 -27.50
CA SER A 443 7.46 2.22 -27.19
C SER A 443 6.99 1.45 -28.44
N ALA A 444 6.16 2.08 -29.28
CA ALA A 444 5.72 1.49 -30.55
C ALA A 444 6.84 1.37 -31.61
N GLY A 445 7.82 2.28 -31.60
CA GLY A 445 8.93 2.32 -32.56
C GLY A 445 10.06 1.34 -32.24
N VAL A 446 10.42 1.22 -30.96
CA VAL A 446 11.57 0.43 -30.47
C VAL A 446 11.64 -1.00 -31.05
N PRO A 447 10.54 -1.78 -31.16
CA PRO A 447 10.60 -3.12 -31.76
C PRO A 447 11.13 -3.15 -33.19
N GLY A 448 10.92 -2.07 -33.95
CA GLY A 448 11.31 -1.95 -35.36
C GLY A 448 12.71 -1.37 -35.59
N TRP A 449 13.43 -0.94 -34.55
CA TRP A 449 14.75 -0.34 -34.71
C TRP A 449 15.82 -1.41 -34.97
N SER A 450 16.35 -1.39 -36.20
CA SER A 450 17.39 -2.32 -36.68
C SER A 450 18.79 -1.96 -36.19
N GLU A 451 18.98 -0.72 -35.78
CA GLU A 451 20.22 -0.07 -35.36
C GLU A 451 20.67 -0.50 -33.95
N VAL A 452 19.81 -1.18 -33.21
CA VAL A 452 20.02 -1.60 -31.82
C VAL A 452 19.94 -3.12 -31.67
N SER A 453 20.63 -3.67 -30.67
CA SER A 453 20.58 -5.10 -30.39
C SER A 453 19.22 -5.53 -29.82
N ALA A 454 18.94 -6.84 -29.82
CA ALA A 454 17.72 -7.38 -29.21
C ALA A 454 17.62 -7.03 -27.70
N ASP A 455 18.73 -7.16 -26.98
CA ASP A 455 18.79 -6.82 -25.55
C ASP A 455 18.55 -5.33 -25.30
N GLN A 456 19.10 -4.46 -26.16
CA GLN A 456 18.86 -3.02 -26.09
C GLN A 456 17.38 -2.69 -26.34
N ARG A 457 16.74 -3.31 -27.34
CA ARG A 457 15.30 -3.14 -27.59
C ARG A 457 14.46 -3.56 -26.40
N GLN A 458 14.80 -4.69 -25.77
CA GLN A 458 14.07 -5.16 -24.59
C GLN A 458 14.19 -4.16 -23.43
N ARG A 459 15.41 -3.71 -23.08
CA ARG A 459 15.61 -2.72 -22.02
C ARG A 459 14.91 -1.39 -22.32
N LEU A 460 14.96 -0.92 -23.56
CA LEU A 460 14.24 0.27 -24.00
C LEU A 460 12.74 0.11 -23.80
N ALA A 461 12.16 -1.02 -24.20
CA ALA A 461 10.73 -1.29 -24.04
C ALA A 461 10.33 -1.33 -22.56
N GLU A 462 11.13 -1.96 -21.70
CA GLU A 462 10.91 -2.01 -20.25
C GLU A 462 10.92 -0.60 -19.62
N VAL A 463 11.91 0.24 -19.99
CA VAL A 463 11.99 1.61 -19.50
C VAL A 463 10.81 2.45 -20.03
N CYS A 464 10.46 2.34 -21.32
CA CYS A 464 9.31 3.06 -21.87
C CYS A 464 8.03 2.72 -21.11
N LYS A 465 7.80 1.43 -20.85
CA LYS A 465 6.63 0.97 -20.08
C LYS A 465 6.63 1.55 -18.66
N LEU A 466 7.76 1.47 -17.95
CA LEU A 466 7.90 2.04 -16.61
C LEU A 466 7.55 3.54 -16.59
N LEU A 467 8.08 4.31 -17.54
CA LEU A 467 7.83 5.75 -17.65
C LEU A 467 6.35 6.06 -17.93
N ILE A 468 5.70 5.26 -18.78
CA ILE A 468 4.25 5.38 -19.07
C ILE A 468 3.43 5.13 -17.80
N ASP A 469 3.74 4.05 -17.08
CA ASP A 469 3.00 3.64 -15.89
C ASP A 469 3.17 4.67 -14.77
N GLU A 470 4.40 5.13 -14.49
CA GLU A 470 4.68 6.10 -13.43
C GLU A 470 4.11 7.50 -13.73
N ALA A 471 4.18 7.98 -14.98
CA ALA A 471 3.67 9.30 -15.34
C ALA A 471 2.14 9.41 -15.20
N ARG A 472 1.39 8.32 -15.44
CA ARG A 472 -0.05 8.27 -15.15
C ARG A 472 -0.34 8.45 -13.66
N HIS A 473 0.47 7.83 -12.80
CA HIS A 473 0.32 7.92 -11.35
C HIS A 473 0.69 9.31 -10.80
N HIS A 474 1.55 10.07 -11.49
CA HIS A 474 1.90 11.42 -11.08
C HIS A 474 0.69 12.36 -11.03
N GLY A 475 -0.18 12.30 -12.05
CA GLY A 475 -1.40 13.12 -12.09
C GLY A 475 -2.31 12.87 -10.89
N LEU A 476 -2.59 11.60 -10.59
CA LEU A 476 -3.43 11.21 -9.45
C LEU A 476 -2.84 11.67 -8.10
N ARG A 477 -1.51 11.62 -7.96
CA ARG A 477 -0.82 12.09 -6.75
C ARG A 477 -0.88 13.59 -6.61
N LEU A 478 -0.79 14.36 -7.70
CA LEU A 478 -1.00 15.81 -7.69
C LEU A 478 -2.43 16.17 -7.30
N ASP A 479 -3.43 15.45 -7.79
CA ASP A 479 -4.83 15.62 -7.35
C ASP A 479 -4.98 15.34 -5.85
N GLY A 480 -4.29 14.32 -5.35
CA GLY A 480 -4.22 14.00 -3.92
C GLY A 480 -3.59 15.12 -3.08
N VAL A 481 -2.48 15.72 -3.56
CA VAL A 481 -1.85 16.89 -2.93
C VAL A 481 -2.83 18.07 -2.87
N LYS A 482 -3.51 18.36 -3.97
CA LYS A 482 -4.50 19.45 -4.05
C LYS A 482 -5.66 19.21 -3.07
N ALA A 483 -6.21 18.01 -3.04
CA ALA A 483 -7.28 17.63 -2.12
C ALA A 483 -6.84 17.73 -0.65
N GLY A 484 -5.61 17.32 -0.33
CA GLY A 484 -5.04 17.44 1.01
C GLY A 484 -4.87 18.90 1.45
N LEU A 485 -4.27 19.73 0.59
CA LEU A 485 -4.08 21.15 0.86
C LEU A 485 -5.41 21.90 0.97
N ALA A 486 -6.47 21.47 0.26
CA ALA A 486 -7.80 22.06 0.36
C ALA A 486 -8.39 22.00 1.78
N GLN A 487 -7.97 21.03 2.60
CA GLN A 487 -8.39 20.89 4.00
C GLN A 487 -7.68 21.86 4.95
N VAL A 488 -6.59 22.48 4.50
CA VAL A 488 -5.82 23.46 5.25
C VAL A 488 -6.29 24.87 4.88
N PRO A 489 -6.47 25.80 5.84
CA PRO A 489 -6.78 27.20 5.52
C PRO A 489 -5.74 27.81 4.58
N ALA A 490 -6.17 28.59 3.57
CA ALA A 490 -5.28 29.12 2.53
C ALA A 490 -4.06 29.88 3.07
N ALA A 491 -4.23 30.62 4.17
CA ALA A 491 -3.15 31.36 4.83
C ALA A 491 -2.04 30.48 5.44
N LEU A 492 -2.31 29.18 5.63
CA LEU A 492 -1.39 28.22 6.24
C LEU A 492 -0.76 27.25 5.24
N ARG A 493 -1.24 27.21 3.98
CA ARG A 493 -0.82 26.21 2.99
C ARG A 493 0.64 26.37 2.57
N LEU A 494 1.05 27.63 2.34
CA LEU A 494 2.29 27.96 1.65
C LEU A 494 3.15 28.88 2.50
N ARG A 495 4.44 28.52 2.63
CA ARG A 495 5.47 29.38 3.20
C ARG A 495 6.15 30.26 2.16
N VAL A 496 6.21 29.82 0.90
CA VAL A 496 6.67 30.62 -0.27
C VAL A 496 5.46 30.91 -1.15
N GLN A 497 5.18 32.19 -1.42
CA GLN A 497 3.96 32.61 -2.13
C GLN A 497 4.17 33.01 -3.58
N GLN A 498 5.42 33.20 -4.00
CA GLN A 498 5.75 33.68 -5.35
C GLN A 498 6.75 32.75 -6.03
N GLY A 499 6.91 32.92 -7.34
CA GLY A 499 8.03 32.35 -8.07
C GLY A 499 9.38 32.93 -7.63
N PRO A 500 10.50 32.32 -8.02
CA PRO A 500 11.82 32.68 -7.52
C PRO A 500 12.20 34.10 -7.93
N GLN A 501 12.69 34.88 -6.97
CA GLN A 501 13.17 36.25 -7.20
C GLN A 501 14.68 36.34 -6.93
N PRO A 502 15.43 37.17 -7.67
CA PRO A 502 16.80 37.50 -7.29
C PRO A 502 16.82 38.26 -5.96
N ALA A 503 17.75 37.89 -5.08
CA ALA A 503 18.00 38.66 -3.87
C ALA A 503 18.63 40.02 -4.23
N GLY A 504 18.39 41.03 -3.41
CA GLY A 504 19.09 42.31 -3.55
C GLY A 504 20.57 42.17 -3.18
N ALA A 505 21.43 42.95 -3.85
CA ALA A 505 22.86 42.94 -3.56
C ALA A 505 23.14 43.28 -2.08
N GLY A 506 23.89 42.42 -1.38
CA GLY A 506 24.22 42.54 0.04
C GLY A 506 23.17 41.98 1.00
N ASP A 507 22.08 41.40 0.52
CA ASP A 507 21.11 40.68 1.36
C ASP A 507 21.69 39.32 1.79
N PRO A 508 21.56 38.89 3.07
CA PRO A 508 21.88 37.52 3.49
C PRO A 508 21.29 36.41 2.60
N GLN A 509 20.17 36.67 1.94
CA GLN A 509 19.52 35.75 0.99
C GLN A 509 20.31 35.58 -0.30
N GLU A 510 21.12 36.56 -0.71
CA GLU A 510 21.98 36.49 -1.89
C GLU A 510 22.99 35.35 -1.75
N ALA A 511 23.64 35.26 -0.59
CA ALA A 511 24.58 34.18 -0.28
C ALA A 511 23.91 32.79 -0.36
N LEU A 512 22.68 32.65 0.16
CA LEU A 512 21.94 31.39 0.08
C LEU A 512 21.52 31.03 -1.35
N GLN A 513 21.13 32.03 -2.17
CA GLN A 513 20.84 31.81 -3.59
C GLN A 513 22.09 31.40 -4.35
N GLU A 514 23.24 32.03 -4.07
CA GLU A 514 24.53 31.66 -4.64
C GLU A 514 24.96 30.25 -4.23
N ASP A 515 24.88 29.91 -2.95
CA ASP A 515 25.26 28.59 -2.44
C ASP A 515 24.39 27.49 -3.05
N GLY A 516 23.08 27.73 -3.13
CA GLY A 516 22.16 26.82 -3.81
C GLY A 516 22.46 26.68 -5.31
N GLY A 517 22.81 27.78 -5.99
CA GLY A 517 23.19 27.77 -7.39
C GLY A 517 24.52 27.05 -7.67
N LYS A 518 25.54 27.28 -6.83
CA LYS A 518 26.83 26.58 -6.89
C LYS A 518 26.67 25.08 -6.62
N ALA A 519 25.88 24.72 -5.62
CA ALA A 519 25.59 23.33 -5.31
C ALA A 519 24.84 22.64 -6.46
N TYR A 520 23.89 23.33 -7.11
CA TYR A 520 23.20 22.81 -8.28
C TYR A 520 24.15 22.65 -9.49
N GLY A 521 25.01 23.63 -9.75
CA GLY A 521 26.05 23.54 -10.79
C GLY A 521 27.04 22.40 -10.55
N GLU A 522 27.54 22.26 -9.33
CA GLU A 522 28.45 21.17 -8.94
C GLU A 522 27.79 19.79 -9.09
N MET A 523 26.52 19.66 -8.73
CA MET A 523 25.75 18.43 -8.94
C MET A 523 25.71 18.05 -10.42
N LEU A 524 25.32 18.99 -11.30
CA LEU A 524 25.25 18.75 -12.74
C LEU A 524 26.63 18.45 -13.34
N GLY A 525 27.67 19.15 -12.91
CA GLY A 525 29.04 18.88 -13.32
C GLY A 525 29.51 17.47 -12.96
N LYS A 526 29.17 16.99 -11.75
CA LYS A 526 29.47 15.61 -11.32
C LYS A 526 28.69 14.57 -12.14
N PHE A 527 27.42 14.82 -12.43
CA PHE A 527 26.65 13.94 -13.31
C PHE A 527 27.23 13.92 -14.73
N ALA A 528 27.61 15.06 -15.29
CA ALA A 528 28.24 15.13 -16.61
C ALA A 528 29.55 14.31 -16.66
N GLN A 529 30.39 14.43 -15.64
CA GLN A 529 31.62 13.64 -15.52
C GLN A 529 31.35 12.14 -15.46
N GLU A 530 30.31 11.73 -14.73
CA GLU A 530 29.95 10.31 -14.61
C GLU A 530 29.37 9.75 -15.92
N TYR A 531 28.53 10.53 -16.59
CA TYR A 531 27.98 10.15 -17.89
C TYR A 531 29.01 10.17 -19.03
N ALA A 532 30.13 10.89 -18.87
CA ALA A 532 31.25 10.85 -19.80
C ALA A 532 32.14 9.60 -19.67
N ARG A 533 32.04 8.82 -18.59
CA ARG A 533 32.83 7.59 -18.41
C ARG A 533 32.37 6.47 -19.38
N PRO A 534 33.18 5.43 -19.61
CA PRO A 534 32.72 4.24 -20.34
C PRO A 534 31.55 3.54 -19.62
N ALA A 535 30.59 3.00 -20.39
CA ALA A 535 29.47 2.22 -19.85
C ALA A 535 29.99 0.98 -19.07
N GLY A 536 29.36 0.66 -17.93
CA GLY A 536 29.73 -0.49 -17.09
C GLY A 536 30.78 -0.22 -15.99
N GLN A 537 31.36 0.99 -15.94
CA GLN A 537 32.24 1.43 -14.83
C GLN A 537 31.55 2.39 -13.84
N GLY A 538 30.23 2.55 -13.98
CA GLY A 538 29.47 3.54 -13.22
C GLY A 538 29.30 3.15 -11.76
N ARG A 539 29.77 4.01 -10.85
CA ARG A 539 29.38 3.93 -9.44
C ARG A 539 28.28 4.96 -9.22
N VAL A 540 27.18 4.56 -8.56
CA VAL A 540 26.18 5.51 -8.06
C VAL A 540 26.93 6.59 -7.24
N PRO A 541 26.84 7.88 -7.61
CA PRO A 541 27.81 8.85 -7.16
C PRO A 541 27.46 9.30 -5.75
N GLY A 542 28.08 8.68 -4.73
CA GLY A 542 28.17 9.28 -3.39
C GLY A 542 28.75 10.72 -3.44
N ALA A 543 29.50 11.06 -4.50
CA ALA A 543 30.00 12.40 -4.76
C ALA A 543 28.91 13.43 -5.12
N GLY A 544 27.81 13.02 -5.78
CA GLY A 544 26.71 13.91 -6.16
C GLY A 544 25.72 14.18 -5.02
N MET A 545 25.68 13.31 -4.01
CA MET A 545 24.79 13.46 -2.85
C MET A 545 25.08 14.71 -2.04
N ARG A 546 26.35 15.06 -1.83
CA ARG A 546 26.72 16.23 -1.00
C ARG A 546 26.21 17.54 -1.61
N PRO A 547 26.44 17.84 -2.91
CA PRO A 547 25.83 19.00 -3.56
C PRO A 547 24.29 18.98 -3.52
N MET A 548 23.65 17.82 -3.71
CA MET A 548 22.18 17.71 -3.57
C MET A 548 21.70 18.11 -2.18
N MET A 549 22.38 17.64 -1.12
CA MET A 549 22.07 18.02 0.26
C MET A 549 22.31 19.51 0.50
N GLY A 550 23.40 20.08 -0.04
CA GLY A 550 23.70 21.51 0.05
C GLY A 550 22.64 22.38 -0.62
N MET A 551 22.23 22.02 -1.84
CA MET A 551 21.12 22.67 -2.56
C MET A 551 19.82 22.59 -1.74
N GLY A 552 19.52 21.41 -1.18
CA GLY A 552 18.33 21.23 -0.36
C GLY A 552 18.34 22.05 0.94
N ALA A 553 19.50 22.17 1.59
CA ALA A 553 19.67 23.01 2.77
C ALA A 553 19.50 24.51 2.46
N ALA A 554 20.05 24.98 1.34
CA ALA A 554 19.87 26.35 0.88
C ALA A 554 18.39 26.66 0.55
N ALA A 555 17.72 25.75 -0.15
CA ALA A 555 16.30 25.88 -0.46
C ALA A 555 15.42 25.93 0.81
N GLU A 556 15.72 25.08 1.79
CA GLU A 556 15.01 25.05 3.07
C GLU A 556 15.23 26.34 3.88
N ALA A 557 16.47 26.82 3.94
CA ALA A 557 16.83 28.07 4.63
C ALA A 557 16.13 29.28 3.99
N LEU A 558 16.06 29.36 2.66
CA LEU A 558 15.32 30.41 1.95
C LEU A 558 13.80 30.28 2.16
N ALA A 559 13.26 29.06 2.08
CA ALA A 559 11.83 28.83 2.23
C ALA A 559 11.31 29.16 3.63
N SER A 560 12.13 28.95 4.67
CA SER A 560 11.85 29.39 6.04
C SER A 560 11.74 30.92 6.19
N GLN A 561 12.28 31.68 5.23
CA GLN A 561 12.16 33.14 5.12
C GLN A 561 11.08 33.56 4.10
N GLY A 562 10.41 32.60 3.47
CA GLY A 562 9.37 32.84 2.48
C GLY A 562 9.83 33.02 1.04
N ILE A 563 11.07 32.67 0.75
CA ILE A 563 11.71 32.90 -0.55
C ILE A 563 12.01 31.56 -1.20
N GLY A 564 11.74 31.46 -2.50
CA GLY A 564 12.08 30.27 -3.27
C GLY A 564 13.51 30.34 -3.82
N LEU A 565 14.20 29.19 -3.83
CA LEU A 565 15.47 29.04 -4.53
C LEU A 565 15.27 29.18 -6.04
N ARG A 566 16.18 29.88 -6.74
CA ARG A 566 16.09 30.10 -8.18
C ARG A 566 16.36 28.86 -9.04
N PHE A 567 17.06 27.87 -8.50
CA PHE A 567 17.55 26.70 -9.25
C PHE A 567 18.22 27.11 -10.56
N VAL A 568 19.13 28.07 -10.51
CA VAL A 568 19.98 28.45 -11.65
C VAL A 568 21.38 27.94 -11.33
N PRO A 569 21.98 27.07 -12.17
CA PRO A 569 23.31 26.56 -11.91
C PRO A 569 24.32 27.70 -12.01
N ILE A 570 25.23 27.76 -11.06
CA ILE A 570 26.38 28.67 -11.05
C ILE A 570 27.62 27.80 -11.12
N ASP A 571 28.53 28.11 -12.05
CA ASP A 571 29.79 27.37 -12.12
C ASP A 571 30.60 27.60 -10.82
N PRO A 572 31.03 26.52 -10.14
CA PRO A 572 31.96 26.66 -9.04
C PRO A 572 33.28 27.22 -9.58
N ALA A 573 33.70 28.37 -9.04
CA ALA A 573 34.93 29.06 -9.41
C ALA A 573 36.20 28.23 -9.19
#